data_AF-A0A7V4PKH3-F1
#
_entry.id   AF-A0A7V4PKH3-F1
#
_cell.length_a   1.000
_cell.length_b   1.000
_cell.length_c   1.000
_cell.angle_alpha   90.00
_cell.angle_beta   90.00
_cell.angle_gamma   90.00
#
_symmetry.space_group_name_H-M   'P 1'
#
loop_
_entity.id
_entity.type
_entity.pdbx_description
1 polymer ?
#
loop_
_entity_poly.entity_id
_entity_poly.type
_entity_poly.pdbx_seq_one_letter_code
_entity_poly.pdbx_strand_id
1 'polypeptide(L)'
;MERMFEEREAVRRCFSDRVEIEESGIRKPLDPLRTVLRASGMVSARAPDEEIRTNVSEIEIIGDAMGVEDIVGGMHAGYGLAMKY
;
A
#
# COMPACT_ATOMS: atom_id res chain seq x y z
N MET A 1 -24.43 -21.84 5.48
CA MET A 1 -23.22 -21.25 4.89
C MET A 1 -22.30 -20.87 6.05
N GLU A 2 -21.52 -21.83 6.53
CA GLU A 2 -20.52 -21.59 7.57
C GLU A 2 -19.53 -20.54 7.05
N ARG A 3 -19.44 -19.41 7.76
CA ARG A 3 -18.31 -18.51 7.59
C ARG A 3 -17.10 -19.27 8.11
N MET A 4 -16.25 -19.75 7.22
CA MET A 4 -14.88 -20.10 7.57
C MET A 4 -14.27 -18.88 8.26
N PHE A 5 -14.06 -18.97 9.56
CA PHE A 5 -13.27 -18.01 10.29
C PHE A 5 -11.84 -18.18 9.78
N GLU A 6 -11.48 -17.34 8.81
CA GLU A 6 -10.10 -17.15 8.40
C GLU A 6 -9.30 -16.78 9.66
N GLU A 7 -8.31 -17.61 10.01
CA GLU A 7 -7.40 -17.31 11.12
C GLU A 7 -6.67 -16.02 10.76
N ARG A 8 -7.08 -14.92 11.41
CA ARG A 8 -6.51 -13.60 11.17
C ARG A 8 -5.53 -13.29 12.28
N GLU A 9 -4.27 -13.21 11.90
CA GLU A 9 -3.22 -12.61 12.69
C GLU A 9 -3.04 -11.14 12.29
N ALA A 10 -3.07 -10.24 13.26
CA ALA A 10 -2.89 -8.82 13.03
C ALA A 10 -1.94 -8.21 14.05
N VAL A 11 -0.99 -7.41 13.59
CA VAL A 11 -0.17 -6.57 14.47
C VAL A 11 -1.03 -5.44 15.03
N ARG A 12 -1.09 -5.34 16.36
CA ARG A 12 -1.84 -4.27 17.06
C ARG A 12 -0.94 -3.08 17.35
N ARG A 13 0.25 -3.35 17.90
CA ARG A 13 1.19 -2.32 18.34
C ARG A 13 2.61 -2.85 18.45
N CYS A 14 3.57 -2.03 18.04
CA CYS A 14 4.99 -2.27 18.28
C CYS A 14 5.48 -1.34 19.39
N PHE A 15 6.08 -1.91 20.43
CA PHE A 15 6.80 -1.20 21.49
C PHE A 15 8.30 -1.42 21.30
N SER A 16 9.12 -0.71 22.08
CA SER A 16 10.57 -0.88 22.05
C SER A 16 11.04 -2.25 22.52
N ASP A 17 10.23 -2.94 23.33
CA ASP A 17 10.57 -4.18 24.02
C ASP A 17 9.69 -5.37 23.63
N ARG A 18 8.60 -5.15 22.88
CA ARG A 18 7.65 -6.21 22.48
C ARG A 18 6.79 -5.80 21.30
N VAL A 19 6.17 -6.79 20.66
CA VAL A 19 5.09 -6.57 19.69
C VAL A 19 3.82 -7.23 20.20
N GLU A 20 2.70 -6.53 20.15
CA GLU A 20 1.39 -7.08 20.47
C GLU A 20 0.68 -7.49 19.18
N ILE A 21 0.26 -8.75 19.11
CA ILE A 21 -0.55 -9.29 18.03
C ILE A 21 -1.93 -9.73 18.54
N GLU A 22 -2.87 -9.79 17.61
CA GLU A 22 -4.16 -10.45 17.81
C GLU A 22 -4.20 -11.66 16.86
N GLU A 23 -4.39 -12.84 17.43
CA GLU A 23 -4.46 -14.12 16.71
C GLU A 23 -5.76 -14.80 17.12
N SER A 24 -6.66 -15.04 16.17
CA SER A 24 -7.96 -15.66 16.43
C SER A 24 -8.76 -14.95 17.55
N GLY A 25 -8.64 -13.61 17.61
CA GLY A 25 -9.28 -12.76 18.61
C GLY A 25 -8.60 -12.74 19.98
N ILE A 26 -7.54 -13.51 20.19
CA ILE A 26 -6.76 -13.54 21.43
C ILE A 26 -5.56 -12.61 21.28
N ARG A 27 -5.37 -11.71 22.25
CA ARG A 27 -4.19 -10.83 22.31
C ARG A 27 -3.01 -11.57 22.90
N LYS A 28 -1.88 -11.54 22.21
CA LYS A 28 -0.65 -12.19 22.65
C LYS A 28 0.54 -11.24 22.45
N PRO A 29 1.43 -11.10 23.45
CA PRO A 29 2.72 -10.48 23.23
C PRO A 29 3.64 -11.47 22.50
N LEU A 30 4.43 -10.96 21.56
CA LEU A 30 5.58 -11.65 20.99
C LEU A 30 6.83 -11.29 21.78
N ASP A 31 7.78 -12.23 21.82
CA ASP A 31 9.11 -12.00 22.34
C ASP A 31 9.79 -10.79 21.65
N PRO A 32 10.75 -10.13 22.32
CA PRO A 32 11.44 -8.97 21.75
C PRO A 32 12.06 -9.31 20.38
N LEU A 33 11.56 -8.67 19.33
CA LEU A 33 12.12 -8.76 17.99
C LEU A 33 13.25 -7.75 17.85
N ARG A 34 14.37 -8.16 17.24
CA ARG A 34 15.48 -7.23 16.96
C ARG A 34 15.09 -6.12 16.00
N THR A 35 14.24 -6.43 15.01
CA THR A 35 13.78 -5.50 13.98
C THR A 35 12.36 -5.86 13.57
N VAL A 36 11.52 -4.84 13.33
CA VAL A 36 10.19 -5.00 12.74
C VAL A 36 10.16 -4.27 11.40
N LEU A 37 9.82 -4.98 10.32
CA LEU A 37 9.62 -4.41 8.99
C LEU A 37 8.13 -4.25 8.73
N ARG A 38 7.69 -3.02 8.46
CA ARG A 38 6.29 -2.74 8.12
C ARG A 38 6.14 -2.66 6.60
N ALA A 39 5.54 -3.70 6.03
CA ALA A 39 5.18 -3.77 4.61
C ALA A 39 3.66 -3.75 4.41
N SER A 40 2.95 -2.84 5.08
CA SER A 40 1.48 -2.82 5.13
C SER A 40 0.81 -2.17 3.89
N GLY A 41 1.52 -2.12 2.76
CA GLY A 41 1.08 -1.44 1.54
C GLY A 41 1.95 -0.24 1.15
N MET A 42 1.49 0.46 0.12
CA MET A 42 2.17 1.62 -0.48
C MET A 42 1.23 2.83 -0.49
N VAL A 43 1.79 4.02 -0.68
CA VAL A 43 1.04 5.27 -0.82
C VAL A 43 1.38 5.85 -2.19
N SER A 44 0.35 6.17 -2.98
CA SER A 44 0.54 6.79 -4.29
C SER A 44 1.36 8.08 -4.19
N ALA A 45 2.23 8.28 -5.17
CA ALA A 45 3.06 9.48 -5.25
C ALA A 45 2.17 10.72 -5.36
N ARG A 46 2.68 11.86 -4.85
CA ARG A 46 2.00 13.14 -5.05
C ARG A 46 2.03 13.49 -6.55
N ALA A 47 0.90 13.99 -7.06
CA ALA A 47 0.84 14.58 -8.39
C ALA A 47 1.90 15.69 -8.53
N PRO A 48 2.35 16.03 -9.77
CA PRO A 48 3.38 17.04 -9.99
C PRO A 48 3.10 18.35 -9.23
N ASP A 49 4.15 19.02 -8.78
CA ASP A 49 4.04 20.29 -8.07
C ASP A 49 3.45 21.40 -8.97
N GLU A 50 2.89 22.43 -8.36
CA GLU A 50 2.13 23.48 -9.04
C GLU A 50 2.93 24.20 -10.14
N GLU A 51 4.24 24.39 -9.91
CA GLU A 51 5.17 24.94 -10.90
C GLU A 51 5.19 24.13 -12.20
N ILE A 52 5.16 22.80 -12.12
CA ILE A 52 5.13 21.93 -13.29
C ILE A 52 3.76 22.04 -13.97
N ARG A 53 2.67 22.13 -13.20
CA ARG A 53 1.30 22.24 -13.73
C ARG A 53 1.06 23.49 -14.55
N THR A 54 1.73 24.60 -14.20
CA THR A 54 1.59 25.86 -14.94
C THR A 54 2.45 25.93 -16.20
N ASN A 55 3.44 25.03 -16.35
CA ASN A 55 4.41 25.06 -17.45
C ASN A 55 4.05 24.14 -18.63
N VAL A 56 3.02 23.31 -18.51
CA VAL A 56 2.56 22.39 -19.56
C VAL A 56 1.06 22.53 -19.78
N SER A 57 0.59 22.22 -21.00
CA SER A 57 -0.82 22.33 -21.34
C SER A 57 -1.68 21.17 -20.85
N GLU A 58 -1.09 19.98 -20.67
CA GLU A 58 -1.78 18.76 -20.27
C GLU A 58 -0.89 17.93 -19.32
N ILE A 59 -1.53 17.28 -18.34
CA ILE A 59 -0.90 16.35 -17.40
C ILE A 59 -1.78 15.12 -17.29
N GLU A 60 -1.16 13.96 -17.46
CA GLU A 60 -1.77 12.65 -17.32
C GLU A 60 -1.09 11.90 -16.17
N ILE A 61 -1.88 11.37 -15.24
CA ILE A 61 -1.37 10.61 -14.09
C ILE A 61 -1.71 9.13 -14.33
N ILE A 62 -0.72 8.25 -14.29
CA ILE A 62 -0.88 6.81 -14.57
C ILE A 62 -0.15 5.94 -13.55
N GLY A 63 -0.50 4.66 -13.50
CA GLY A 63 0.11 3.66 -12.62
C GLY A 63 -0.02 4.03 -11.14
N ASP A 64 0.98 3.63 -10.34
CA ASP A 64 0.99 3.82 -8.88
C ASP A 64 0.79 5.26 -8.42
N ALA A 65 1.14 6.25 -9.26
CA ALA A 65 0.91 7.66 -8.98
C ALA A 65 -0.58 8.04 -9.00
N MET A 66 -1.41 7.35 -9.80
CA MET A 66 -2.87 7.50 -9.78
C MET A 66 -3.48 6.66 -8.66
N GLY A 67 -3.02 5.42 -8.52
CA GLY A 67 -3.48 4.48 -7.51
C GLY A 67 -2.54 3.28 -7.47
N VAL A 68 -2.19 2.82 -6.26
CA VAL A 68 -1.31 1.66 -6.07
C VAL A 68 -1.94 0.42 -6.70
N GLU A 69 -1.24 -0.14 -7.68
CA GLU A 69 -1.69 -1.32 -8.43
C GLU A 69 -0.55 -2.36 -8.52
N ASP A 70 -0.84 -3.49 -9.14
CA ASP A 70 0.22 -4.40 -9.55
C ASP A 70 0.94 -3.89 -10.82
N ILE A 71 2.04 -4.55 -11.15
CA ILE A 71 2.86 -4.18 -12.31
C ILE A 71 2.05 -4.26 -13.62
N VAL A 72 1.08 -5.19 -13.72
CA VAL A 72 0.27 -5.37 -14.92
C VAL A 72 -0.70 -4.20 -15.09
N GLY A 73 -1.34 -3.75 -14.01
CA GLY A 73 -2.16 -2.54 -13.98
C GLY A 73 -1.38 -1.30 -14.43
N GLY A 74 -0.19 -1.10 -13.86
CA GLY A 74 0.70 -0.01 -14.25
C GLY A 74 1.10 -0.04 -15.74
N MET A 75 1.41 -1.22 -16.28
CA MET A 75 1.71 -1.39 -17.71
C MET A 75 0.50 -1.06 -18.59
N HIS A 76 -0.69 -1.56 -18.25
CA HIS A 76 -1.90 -1.27 -19.02
C HIS A 76 -2.30 0.20 -18.98
N ALA A 77 -2.10 0.88 -17.84
CA ALA A 77 -2.35 2.32 -17.73
C ALA A 77 -1.46 3.12 -18.71
N GLY A 78 -0.17 2.78 -18.78
CA GLY A 78 0.77 3.39 -19.73
C GLY A 78 0.43 3.07 -21.19
N TYR A 79 0.17 1.80 -21.51
CA TYR A 79 -0.21 1.39 -22.87
C TYR A 79 -1.51 2.06 -23.33
N GLY A 80 -2.52 2.07 -22.46
CA GLY A 80 -3.81 2.70 -22.74
C GLY A 80 -3.69 4.20 -22.99
N LEU A 81 -2.81 4.89 -22.24
CA LEU A 81 -2.53 6.31 -22.49
C LEU A 81 -1.84 6.51 -23.85
N ALA A 82 -0.82 5.70 -24.15
CA ALA A 82 -0.08 5.79 -25.41
C ALA A 82 -0.94 5.56 -26.66
N MET A 83 -2.04 4.79 -26.55
CA MET A 83 -2.97 4.56 -27.67
C MET A 83 -3.96 5.70 -27.92
N LYS A 84 -4.07 6.67 -27.01
CA LYS A 84 -4.92 7.85 -27.21
C LYS A 84 -4.24 8.93 -28.06
N TYR A 85 -2.92 8.90 -28.14
CA TYR A 85 -2.08 9.84 -28.88
C TYR A 85 -1.48 9.16 -30.12
#